data_AF-A0AA43E0E9-F1
#
_entry.id   AF-A0AA43E0E9-F1
#
_cell.length_a   1.000
_cell.length_b   1.000
_cell.length_c   1.000
_cell.angle_alpha   90.00
_cell.angle_beta   90.00
_cell.angle_gamma   90.00
#
_symmetry.space_group_name_H-M   'P 1'
#
loop_
_entity.id
_entity.type
_entity.pdbx_description
1 polymer ?
#
loop_
_entity_poly.entity_id
_entity_poly.type
_entity_poly.pdbx_seq_one_letter_code
_entity_poly.pdbx_strand_id
1 'polypeptide(L)'
;MNELEPRMVVIAGPNGSGKSTVTSGLAQSDKFPAQYINADDIAKFELSNISDALDRNRQAAALAEGRRKAALESGAAFAFETVLSTPGKLALFDEARDKGFSVDLIFITTAHPSINVDRVNLRVAKGGHPVPTDKIIDRYERAMQLLPSAIQKSDSAEVYDNTSSTRGPVLVAMKSGDHLDYDDRGLPWVTKRLAKPFAERAKSRNHLAGLVANELIIDAHVGNLNTYEGVVVGVTAYHVLQRTQDNKLILHDLAICAPHLVFFAGQHATVSYAFGADGKHLPSKPTERPRRPRP
;
A
#
# COMPACT_ATOMS: atom_id res chain seq x y z
N MET A 1 8.66 20.93 7.19
CA MET A 1 7.94 19.95 8.03
C MET A 1 7.45 20.70 9.25
N ASN A 2 6.13 20.77 9.45
CA ASN A 2 5.55 21.35 10.66
C ASN A 2 5.69 20.33 11.80
N GLU A 3 6.29 20.69 12.92
CA GLU A 3 6.45 19.81 14.11
C GLU A 3 5.12 19.46 14.82
N LEU A 4 3.96 19.86 14.26
CA LEU A 4 2.64 19.76 14.88
C LEU A 4 1.71 18.73 14.20
N GLU A 5 2.05 18.19 13.03
CA GLU A 5 1.20 17.21 12.33
C GLU A 5 1.42 15.79 12.88
N PRO A 6 0.35 15.04 13.20
CA PRO A 6 0.50 13.67 13.67
C PRO A 6 1.04 12.78 12.54
N ARG A 7 1.94 11.86 12.87
CA ARG A 7 2.63 11.02 11.87
C ARG A 7 2.09 9.60 11.89
N MET A 8 1.76 9.06 10.72
CA MET A 8 1.51 7.64 10.50
C MET A 8 2.72 7.04 9.79
N VAL A 9 3.51 6.24 10.51
CA VAL A 9 4.69 5.56 9.95
C VAL A 9 4.31 4.15 9.49
N VAL A 10 4.48 3.87 8.21
CA VAL A 10 4.14 2.59 7.60
C VAL A 10 5.42 1.83 7.27
N ILE A 11 5.72 0.78 8.00
CA ILE A 11 6.83 -0.12 7.69
C ILE A 11 6.31 -1.23 6.76
N ALA A 12 6.62 -1.11 5.48
CA ALA A 12 6.09 -1.95 4.43
C ALA A 12 7.14 -2.88 3.81
N GLY A 13 6.68 -3.98 3.22
CA GLY A 13 7.52 -4.88 2.43
C GLY A 13 7.23 -6.36 2.64
N PRO A 14 7.69 -7.23 1.73
CA PRO A 14 7.33 -8.64 1.73
C PRO A 14 7.74 -9.40 2.99
N ASN A 15 7.09 -10.55 3.23
CA ASN A 15 7.55 -11.47 4.28
C ASN A 15 9.02 -11.85 4.02
N GLY A 16 9.86 -11.91 5.07
CA GLY A 16 11.28 -12.23 4.92
C GLY A 16 12.19 -11.07 4.48
N SER A 17 11.65 -9.88 4.19
CA SER A 17 12.48 -8.74 3.75
C SER A 17 13.34 -8.10 4.86
N GLY A 18 13.02 -8.37 6.13
CA GLY A 18 13.76 -7.81 7.28
C GLY A 18 13.17 -6.53 7.87
N LYS A 19 11.89 -6.23 7.61
CA LYS A 19 11.15 -5.11 8.24
C LYS A 19 11.44 -4.97 9.73
N SER A 20 11.18 -6.01 10.52
CA SER A 20 11.33 -5.95 11.97
C SER A 20 12.76 -5.65 12.43
N THR A 21 13.78 -6.04 11.66
CA THR A 21 15.19 -5.67 11.95
C THR A 21 15.40 -4.16 11.80
N VAL A 22 14.80 -3.55 10.78
CA VAL A 22 14.85 -2.10 10.56
C VAL A 22 14.01 -1.39 11.61
N THR A 23 12.80 -1.87 11.88
CA THR A 23 11.89 -1.28 12.86
C THR A 23 12.52 -1.25 14.25
N SER A 24 13.20 -2.31 14.69
CA SER A 24 13.86 -2.33 16.01
C SER A 24 14.95 -1.27 16.16
N GLY A 25 15.64 -0.90 15.07
CA GLY A 25 16.61 0.20 15.10
C GLY A 25 15.94 1.57 15.09
N LEU A 26 14.91 1.76 14.24
CA LEU A 26 14.20 3.03 14.11
C LEU A 26 13.36 3.38 15.33
N ALA A 27 12.77 2.39 15.99
CA ALA A 27 11.94 2.56 17.19
C ALA A 27 12.72 3.12 18.38
N GLN A 28 14.05 3.15 18.33
CA GLN A 28 14.90 3.79 19.35
C GLN A 28 15.08 5.29 19.10
N SER A 29 14.62 5.81 17.97
CA SER A 29 14.70 7.24 17.68
C SER A 29 13.50 7.98 18.29
N ASP A 30 13.75 9.15 18.88
CA ASP A 30 12.70 10.03 19.41
C ASP A 30 11.71 10.52 18.33
N LYS A 31 12.05 10.32 17.06
CA LYS A 31 11.23 10.67 15.90
C LYS A 31 10.29 9.55 15.45
N PHE A 32 10.37 8.37 16.04
CA PHE A 32 9.47 7.25 15.75
C PHE A 32 8.24 7.32 16.65
N PRO A 33 7.01 7.11 16.14
CA PRO A 33 5.81 7.16 16.96
C PRO A 33 5.89 6.19 18.15
N ALA A 34 5.54 6.69 19.34
CA ALA A 34 5.53 5.87 20.55
C ALA A 34 4.52 4.70 20.47
N GLN A 35 3.44 4.88 19.72
CA GLN A 35 2.45 3.81 19.50
C GLN A 35 2.86 2.94 18.32
N TYR A 36 3.21 1.68 18.59
CA TYR A 36 3.50 0.67 17.57
C TYR A 36 2.39 -0.40 17.57
N ILE A 37 1.58 -0.44 16.51
CA ILE A 37 0.31 -1.19 16.46
C ILE A 37 0.42 -2.35 15.46
N ASN A 38 0.89 -3.50 15.95
CA ASN A 38 1.05 -4.71 15.14
C ASN A 38 0.29 -5.92 15.65
N ALA A 39 -0.33 -6.63 14.70
CA ALA A 39 -1.09 -7.85 15.00
C ALA A 39 -0.20 -8.97 15.55
N ASP A 40 1.03 -9.12 15.06
CA ASP A 40 1.95 -10.15 15.54
C ASP A 40 2.34 -9.91 17.01
N ASP A 41 2.55 -8.66 17.41
CA ASP A 41 2.86 -8.30 18.80
C ASP A 41 1.65 -8.47 19.72
N ILE A 42 0.47 -8.03 19.27
CA ILE A 42 -0.78 -8.26 19.99
C ILE A 42 -1.03 -9.76 20.20
N ALA A 43 -0.85 -10.58 19.16
CA ALA A 43 -1.01 -12.02 19.25
C ALA A 43 0.00 -12.64 20.24
N LYS A 44 1.23 -12.15 20.25
CA LYS A 44 2.32 -12.71 21.06
C LYS A 44 2.26 -12.28 22.53
N PHE A 45 1.93 -11.03 22.81
CA PHE A 45 2.06 -10.44 24.14
C PHE A 45 0.74 -10.24 24.85
N GLU A 46 -0.35 -9.99 24.13
CA GLU A 46 -1.65 -9.63 24.73
C GLU A 46 -2.69 -10.75 24.65
N LEU A 47 -2.66 -11.52 23.57
CA LEU A 47 -3.59 -12.63 23.32
C LEU A 47 -2.92 -14.00 23.44
N SER A 48 -1.80 -14.08 24.16
CA SER A 48 -1.01 -15.30 24.35
C SER A 48 -1.79 -16.42 25.06
N ASN A 49 -2.86 -16.08 25.77
CA ASN A 49 -3.79 -17.00 26.42
C ASN A 49 -4.72 -17.75 25.44
N ILE A 50 -4.85 -17.31 24.19
CA ILE A 50 -5.65 -18.00 23.18
C ILE A 50 -4.82 -19.12 22.55
N SER A 51 -5.17 -20.38 22.83
CA SER A 51 -4.43 -21.56 22.38
C SER A 51 -4.48 -21.77 20.87
N ASP A 52 -5.65 -21.58 20.24
CA ASP A 52 -5.78 -21.70 18.78
C ASP A 52 -5.08 -20.53 18.08
N ALA A 53 -4.01 -20.85 17.35
CA ALA A 53 -3.22 -19.87 16.63
C ALA A 53 -4.03 -19.14 15.53
N LEU A 54 -4.99 -19.81 14.89
CA LEU A 54 -5.79 -19.19 13.84
C LEU A 54 -6.73 -18.14 14.42
N ASP A 55 -7.46 -18.50 15.48
CA ASP A 55 -8.34 -17.56 16.17
C ASP A 55 -7.56 -16.43 16.83
N ARG A 56 -6.44 -16.72 17.50
CA ARG A 56 -5.55 -15.71 18.09
C ARG A 56 -5.09 -14.68 17.06
N ASN A 57 -4.61 -15.14 15.91
CA ASN A 57 -4.15 -14.25 14.84
C ASN A 57 -5.30 -13.41 14.25
N ARG A 58 -6.49 -14.01 14.09
CA ARG A 58 -7.68 -13.29 13.62
C ARG A 58 -8.09 -12.19 14.59
N GLN A 59 -8.18 -12.50 15.88
CA GLN A 59 -8.54 -11.54 16.92
C GLN A 59 -7.48 -10.43 17.05
N ALA A 60 -6.19 -10.79 17.00
CA ALA A 60 -5.10 -9.82 17.03
C ALA A 60 -5.13 -8.86 15.82
N ALA A 61 -5.44 -9.38 14.62
CA ALA A 61 -5.60 -8.55 13.43
C ALA A 61 -6.78 -7.56 13.57
N ALA A 62 -7.91 -8.02 14.10
CA ALA A 62 -9.08 -7.16 14.36
C ALA A 62 -8.78 -6.09 15.42
N LEU A 63 -8.07 -6.45 16.50
CA LEU A 63 -7.69 -5.52 17.55
C LEU A 63 -6.67 -4.49 17.04
N ALA A 64 -5.69 -4.91 16.25
CA ALA A 64 -4.73 -4.00 15.60
C ALA A 64 -5.45 -2.99 14.71
N GLU A 65 -6.43 -3.45 13.93
CA GLU A 65 -7.23 -2.58 13.07
C GLU A 65 -8.06 -1.57 13.88
N GLY A 66 -8.74 -2.03 14.93
CA GLY A 66 -9.49 -1.16 15.84
C GLY A 66 -8.60 -0.10 16.50
N ARG A 67 -7.39 -0.46 16.91
CA ARG A 67 -6.41 0.47 17.50
C ARG A 67 -5.89 1.49 16.50
N ARG A 68 -5.56 1.07 15.26
CA ARG A 68 -5.17 2.01 14.20
C ARG A 68 -6.29 3.00 13.91
N LYS A 69 -7.53 2.53 13.82
CA LYS A 69 -8.70 3.41 13.66
C LYS A 69 -8.85 4.39 14.83
N ALA A 70 -8.71 3.91 16.07
CA ALA A 70 -8.78 4.78 17.25
C ALA A 70 -7.64 5.83 17.29
N ALA A 71 -6.43 5.46 16.84
CA ALA A 71 -5.31 6.39 16.71
C ALA A 71 -5.60 7.46 15.65
N LEU A 72 -6.12 7.06 14.49
CA LEU A 72 -6.57 7.99 13.44
C LEU A 72 -7.64 8.98 13.93
N GLU A 73 -8.66 8.49 14.64
CA GLU A 73 -9.73 9.35 15.15
C GLU A 73 -9.26 10.30 16.27
N SER A 74 -8.27 9.88 17.07
CA SER A 74 -7.73 10.72 18.16
C SER A 74 -6.59 11.64 17.73
N GLY A 75 -6.12 11.55 16.48
CA GLY A 75 -4.93 12.29 16.03
C GLY A 75 -3.63 11.82 16.69
N ALA A 76 -3.61 10.61 17.25
CA ALA A 76 -2.43 10.08 17.91
C ALA A 76 -1.47 9.48 16.88
N ALA A 77 -0.22 9.96 16.85
CA ALA A 77 0.82 9.41 15.98
C ALA A 77 1.04 7.91 16.26
N PHE A 78 1.17 7.10 15.22
CA PHE A 78 1.37 5.66 15.34
C PHE A 78 2.19 5.08 14.19
N ALA A 79 2.76 3.91 14.43
CA ALA A 79 3.51 3.13 13.46
C ALA A 79 2.96 1.70 13.37
N PHE A 80 3.05 1.08 12.20
CA PHE A 80 2.67 -0.33 12.02
C PHE A 80 3.44 -0.99 10.88
N GLU A 81 3.51 -2.32 10.91
CA GLU A 81 4.04 -3.13 9.82
C GLU A 81 2.93 -3.66 8.90
N THR A 82 3.23 -3.72 7.61
CA THR A 82 2.37 -4.36 6.62
C THR A 82 3.21 -5.05 5.55
N VAL A 83 2.65 -6.11 4.95
CA VAL A 83 3.23 -6.69 3.74
C VAL A 83 3.07 -5.75 2.55
N LEU A 84 2.06 -4.85 2.60
CA LEU A 84 1.65 -4.00 1.48
C LEU A 84 1.31 -4.79 0.22
N SER A 85 0.79 -6.00 0.38
CA SER A 85 0.45 -6.85 -0.75
C SER A 85 -0.96 -6.60 -1.27
N THR A 86 -1.86 -5.90 -0.56
CA THR A 86 -3.25 -5.66 -0.98
C THR A 86 -3.51 -4.18 -1.23
N PRO A 87 -4.24 -3.80 -2.31
CA PRO A 87 -4.51 -2.39 -2.62
C PRO A 87 -5.21 -1.62 -1.50
N GLY A 88 -6.09 -2.28 -0.73
CA GLY A 88 -6.79 -1.66 0.38
C GLY A 88 -5.89 -1.20 1.53
N LYS A 89 -4.60 -1.56 1.56
CA LYS A 89 -3.66 -0.94 2.51
C LYS A 89 -3.34 0.51 2.16
N LEU A 90 -3.53 0.91 0.91
CA LEU A 90 -3.38 2.30 0.47
C LEU A 90 -4.63 3.14 0.79
N ALA A 91 -5.78 2.52 1.10
CA ALA A 91 -6.95 3.23 1.62
C ALA A 91 -6.63 3.93 2.94
N LEU A 92 -5.90 3.25 3.82
CA LEU A 92 -5.47 3.79 5.11
C LEU A 92 -4.56 5.03 4.94
N PHE A 93 -3.81 5.14 3.84
CA PHE A 93 -2.95 6.30 3.58
C PHE A 93 -3.79 7.53 3.28
N ASP A 94 -4.84 7.37 2.47
CA ASP A 94 -5.76 8.45 2.17
C ASP A 94 -6.58 8.84 3.41
N GLU A 95 -7.12 7.86 4.14
CA GLU A 95 -7.88 8.09 5.36
C GLU A 95 -7.05 8.78 6.45
N ALA A 96 -5.75 8.48 6.53
CA ALA A 96 -4.85 9.18 7.44
C ALA A 96 -4.67 10.65 7.05
N ARG A 97 -4.45 10.94 5.77
CA ARG A 97 -4.30 12.31 5.27
C ARG A 97 -5.57 13.14 5.43
N ASP A 98 -6.75 12.53 5.23
CA ASP A 98 -8.05 13.15 5.52
C ASP A 98 -8.18 13.58 7.00
N LYS A 99 -7.51 12.87 7.91
CA LYS A 99 -7.46 13.17 9.35
C LYS A 99 -6.29 14.08 9.74
N GLY A 100 -5.57 14.64 8.76
CA GLY A 100 -4.45 15.56 8.98
C GLY A 100 -3.14 14.88 9.37
N PHE A 101 -3.01 13.57 9.15
CA PHE A 101 -1.72 12.89 9.35
C PHE A 101 -0.80 13.08 8.15
N SER A 102 0.51 13.20 8.42
CA SER A 102 1.53 12.92 7.42
C SER A 102 1.80 11.40 7.37
N VAL A 103 1.92 10.85 6.18
CA VAL A 103 2.18 9.43 5.93
C VAL A 103 3.63 9.23 5.52
N ASP A 104 4.38 8.53 6.37
CA ASP A 104 5.79 8.21 6.14
C ASP A 104 5.95 6.73 5.82
N LEU A 105 6.34 6.43 4.59
CA LEU A 105 6.54 5.07 4.12
C LEU A 105 7.99 4.63 4.30
N ILE A 106 8.22 3.53 4.99
CA ILE A 106 9.52 2.86 5.04
C ILE A 106 9.35 1.49 4.39
N PHE A 107 9.83 1.33 3.17
CA PHE A 107 9.67 0.09 2.40
C PHE A 107 10.97 -0.72 2.38
N ILE A 108 10.94 -1.95 2.88
CA ILE A 108 12.11 -2.83 2.94
C ILE A 108 11.87 -4.04 2.05
N THR A 109 12.77 -4.28 1.09
CA THR A 109 12.70 -5.41 0.16
C THR A 109 14.06 -6.05 -0.10
N THR A 110 14.09 -7.07 -0.94
CA THR A 110 15.28 -7.78 -1.40
C THR A 110 15.24 -7.89 -2.92
N ALA A 111 16.37 -8.18 -3.55
CA ALA A 111 16.50 -8.26 -5.00
C ALA A 111 15.67 -9.39 -5.63
N HIS A 112 15.31 -10.42 -4.85
CA HIS A 112 14.58 -11.58 -5.35
C HIS A 112 13.79 -12.29 -4.23
N PRO A 113 12.57 -12.81 -4.49
CA PRO A 113 11.75 -13.46 -3.47
C PRO A 113 12.40 -14.73 -2.88
N SER A 114 13.32 -15.40 -3.57
CA SER A 114 14.03 -16.57 -3.02
C SER A 114 14.80 -16.24 -1.73
N ILE A 115 15.39 -15.04 -1.64
CA ILE A 115 16.09 -14.57 -0.44
C ILE A 115 15.12 -14.51 0.75
N ASN A 116 13.89 -14.06 0.49
CA ASN A 116 12.85 -13.97 1.51
C ASN A 116 12.39 -15.35 1.96
N VAL A 117 12.24 -16.29 1.03
CA VAL A 117 11.92 -17.70 1.31
C VAL A 117 12.99 -18.30 2.22
N ASP A 118 14.27 -18.15 1.87
CA ASP A 118 15.39 -18.66 2.67
C ASP A 118 15.39 -18.07 4.08
N ARG A 119 15.17 -16.76 4.21
CA ARG A 119 15.09 -16.09 5.51
C ARG A 119 13.92 -16.56 6.36
N VAL A 120 12.74 -16.79 5.75
CA VAL A 120 11.60 -17.35 6.48
C VAL A 120 11.90 -18.78 6.93
N ASN A 121 12.50 -19.61 6.08
CA ASN A 121 12.90 -20.98 6.42
C ASN A 121 13.89 -21.01 7.59
N LEU A 122 14.93 -20.16 7.56
CA LEU A 122 15.88 -20.03 8.69
C LEU A 122 15.18 -19.58 9.98
N ARG A 123 14.22 -18.67 9.90
CA ARG A 123 13.46 -18.21 11.08
C ARG A 123 12.57 -19.32 11.64
N VAL A 124 11.95 -20.12 10.78
CA VAL A 124 11.14 -21.28 11.18
C VAL A 124 12.00 -22.33 11.85
N ALA A 125 13.20 -22.61 11.33
CA ALA A 125 14.16 -23.50 11.97
C ALA A 125 14.58 -23.03 13.39
N LYS A 126 14.43 -21.73 13.69
CA LYS A 126 14.66 -21.13 15.01
C LYS A 126 13.38 -20.98 15.84
N GLY A 127 12.28 -21.62 15.45
CA GLY A 127 11.00 -21.61 16.19
C GLY A 127 10.03 -20.47 15.83
N GLY A 128 10.29 -19.72 14.74
CA GLY A 128 9.37 -18.69 14.26
C GLY A 128 8.18 -19.22 13.45
N HIS A 129 7.24 -18.33 13.11
CA HIS A 129 6.02 -18.72 12.40
C HIS A 129 6.28 -19.02 10.91
N PRO A 130 5.78 -20.16 10.38
CA PRO A 130 5.91 -20.50 8.96
C PRO A 130 4.99 -19.66 8.08
N VAL A 131 5.47 -19.36 6.88
CA VAL A 131 4.65 -18.80 5.79
C VAL A 131 4.88 -19.68 4.57
N PRO A 132 3.82 -20.20 3.91
CA PRO A 132 3.97 -20.98 2.69
C PRO A 132 4.77 -20.24 1.61
N THR A 133 5.68 -20.96 0.93
CA THR A 133 6.61 -20.40 -0.08
C THR A 133 5.89 -19.69 -1.21
N ASP A 134 4.83 -20.29 -1.75
CA ASP A 134 3.94 -19.71 -2.75
C ASP A 134 3.39 -18.35 -2.27
N LYS A 135 2.89 -18.28 -1.03
CA LYS A 135 2.40 -17.04 -0.45
C LYS A 135 3.50 -15.99 -0.28
N ILE A 136 4.74 -16.37 0.00
CA ILE A 136 5.86 -15.43 0.11
C ILE A 136 6.14 -14.80 -1.26
N ILE A 137 6.22 -15.63 -2.32
CA ILE A 137 6.48 -15.19 -3.69
C ILE A 137 5.34 -14.30 -4.19
N ASP A 138 4.09 -14.74 -4.06
CA ASP A 138 2.92 -13.97 -4.49
C ASP A 138 2.84 -12.61 -3.80
N ARG A 139 3.09 -12.58 -2.48
CA ARG A 139 3.08 -11.34 -1.70
C ARG A 139 4.24 -10.43 -2.08
N TYR A 140 5.41 -10.97 -2.41
CA TYR A 140 6.55 -10.21 -2.92
C TYR A 140 6.17 -9.49 -4.21
N GLU A 141 5.66 -10.23 -5.21
CA GLU A 141 5.32 -9.63 -6.50
C GLU A 141 4.24 -8.55 -6.36
N ARG A 142 3.20 -8.81 -5.56
CA ARG A 142 2.14 -7.82 -5.28
C ARG A 142 2.66 -6.59 -4.54
N ALA A 143 3.52 -6.77 -3.53
CA ALA A 143 4.08 -5.64 -2.79
C ALA A 143 4.97 -4.77 -3.68
N MET A 144 5.79 -5.41 -4.54
CA MET A 144 6.62 -4.70 -5.51
C MET A 144 5.79 -3.99 -6.59
N GLN A 145 4.63 -4.56 -6.98
CA GLN A 145 3.69 -3.91 -7.90
C GLN A 145 3.03 -2.66 -7.29
N LEU A 146 2.70 -2.70 -5.99
CA LEU A 146 2.07 -1.58 -5.27
C LEU A 146 3.07 -0.52 -4.79
N LEU A 147 4.38 -0.82 -4.77
CA LEU A 147 5.41 0.10 -4.29
C LEU A 147 5.36 1.48 -4.95
N PRO A 148 5.30 1.64 -6.29
CA PRO A 148 5.22 2.97 -6.89
C PRO A 148 3.99 3.76 -6.46
N SER A 149 2.83 3.09 -6.34
CA SER A 149 1.58 3.69 -5.87
C SER A 149 1.67 4.13 -4.41
N ALA A 150 2.31 3.32 -3.57
CA ALA A 150 2.51 3.62 -2.17
C ALA A 150 3.39 4.85 -1.97
N ILE A 151 4.50 4.94 -2.72
CA ILE A 151 5.40 6.10 -2.73
C ILE A 151 4.65 7.37 -3.16
N GLN A 152 3.80 7.28 -4.19
CA GLN A 152 3.02 8.45 -4.65
C GLN A 152 1.98 8.92 -3.63
N LYS A 153 1.40 8.00 -2.86
CA LYS A 153 0.35 8.32 -1.86
C LYS A 153 0.90 8.68 -0.48
N SER A 154 2.17 8.41 -0.20
CA SER A 154 2.85 8.84 1.02
C SER A 154 3.42 10.25 0.89
N ASP A 155 3.49 11.01 1.99
CA ASP A 155 4.11 12.33 2.02
C ASP A 155 5.64 12.22 1.94
N SER A 156 6.22 11.27 2.66
CA SER A 156 7.62 10.87 2.56
C SER A 156 7.77 9.37 2.33
N ALA A 157 8.86 8.96 1.68
CA ALA A 157 9.15 7.54 1.49
C ALA A 157 10.65 7.27 1.54
N GLU A 158 11.03 6.16 2.17
CA GLU A 158 12.38 5.60 2.12
C GLU A 158 12.28 4.14 1.66
N VAL A 159 13.12 3.76 0.69
CA VAL A 159 13.16 2.39 0.16
C VAL A 159 14.53 1.79 0.45
N TYR A 160 14.54 0.65 1.12
CA TYR A 160 15.72 -0.07 1.53
C TYR A 160 15.87 -1.39 0.77
N ASP A 161 17.05 -1.58 0.17
CA ASP A 161 17.54 -2.90 -0.23
C ASP A 161 18.10 -3.61 0.99
N ASN A 162 17.60 -4.81 1.29
CA ASN A 162 18.16 -5.67 2.32
C ASN A 162 18.61 -7.01 1.72
N THR A 163 19.20 -6.99 0.53
CA THR A 163 19.66 -8.20 -0.18
C THR A 163 20.88 -8.82 0.48
N SER A 164 21.83 -7.98 0.89
CA SER A 164 23.06 -8.45 1.52
C SER A 164 22.80 -9.09 2.89
N SER A 165 23.38 -10.26 3.15
CA SER A 165 23.38 -10.89 4.46
C SER A 165 24.41 -10.29 5.43
N THR A 166 25.34 -9.45 4.94
CA THR A 166 26.48 -8.94 5.71
C THR A 166 26.47 -7.44 5.93
N ARG A 167 25.85 -6.66 5.03
CA ARG A 167 25.90 -5.19 5.05
C ARG A 167 24.67 -4.52 5.68
N GLY A 168 23.68 -5.32 6.09
CA GLY A 168 22.39 -4.80 6.55
C GLY A 168 21.60 -4.08 5.45
N PRO A 169 20.44 -3.48 5.81
CA PRO A 169 19.64 -2.69 4.88
C PRO A 169 20.36 -1.43 4.40
N VAL A 170 20.22 -1.12 3.11
CA VAL A 170 20.84 0.02 2.43
C VAL A 170 19.74 0.87 1.81
N LEU A 171 19.72 2.17 2.11
CA LEU A 171 18.82 3.12 1.46
C LEU A 171 19.17 3.23 -0.03
N VAL A 172 18.19 2.95 -0.90
CA VAL A 172 18.32 2.99 -2.37
C VAL A 172 17.38 3.98 -3.04
N ALA A 173 16.34 4.46 -2.34
CA ALA A 173 15.53 5.56 -2.82
C ALA A 173 14.89 6.35 -1.68
N MET A 174 14.67 7.64 -1.91
CA MET A 174 14.03 8.54 -0.96
C MET A 174 13.11 9.51 -1.72
N LYS A 175 11.89 9.69 -1.22
CA LYS A 175 10.94 10.69 -1.72
C LYS A 175 10.96 11.91 -0.83
N SER A 176 11.11 13.08 -1.45
CA SER A 176 10.92 14.39 -0.83
C SER A 176 9.97 15.23 -1.67
N GLY A 177 8.80 15.56 -1.14
CA GLY A 177 7.72 16.17 -1.94
C GLY A 177 7.32 15.25 -3.09
N ASP A 178 7.31 15.77 -4.32
CA ASP A 178 7.02 14.99 -5.53
C ASP A 178 8.26 14.38 -6.20
N HIS A 179 9.45 14.64 -5.65
CA HIS A 179 10.71 14.13 -6.18
C HIS A 179 11.08 12.79 -5.56
N LEU A 180 11.53 11.84 -6.39
CA LEU A 180 12.09 10.56 -5.96
C LEU A 180 13.57 10.50 -6.36
N ASP A 181 14.44 10.67 -5.37
CA ASP A 181 15.85 10.38 -5.50
C ASP A 181 16.06 8.87 -5.39
N TYR A 182 16.91 8.31 -6.25
CA TYR A 182 17.29 6.90 -6.16
C TYR A 182 18.74 6.68 -6.59
N ASP A 183 19.33 5.64 -6.02
CA ASP A 183 20.65 5.15 -6.33
C ASP A 183 20.53 3.64 -6.51
N ASP A 184 20.69 3.19 -7.76
CA ASP A 184 20.58 1.76 -8.03
C ASP A 184 21.72 0.97 -7.40
N ARG A 185 22.87 1.58 -7.10
CA ARG A 185 24.08 0.90 -6.57
C ARG A 185 24.45 -0.37 -7.34
N GLY A 186 24.14 -0.43 -8.64
CA GLY A 186 24.30 -1.63 -9.46
C GLY A 186 23.33 -2.77 -9.13
N LEU A 187 22.25 -2.51 -8.38
CA LEU A 187 21.16 -3.43 -8.07
C LEU A 187 20.09 -3.34 -9.17
N PRO A 188 19.99 -4.33 -10.08
CA PRO A 188 19.09 -4.22 -11.24
C PRO A 188 17.61 -4.11 -10.87
N TRP A 189 17.23 -4.56 -9.68
CA TRP A 189 15.84 -4.48 -9.24
C TRP A 189 15.41 -3.03 -8.98
N VAL A 190 16.30 -2.15 -8.52
CA VAL A 190 15.97 -0.72 -8.27
C VAL A 190 15.55 -0.08 -9.59
N THR A 191 16.34 -0.24 -10.64
CA THR A 191 16.00 0.28 -11.97
C THR A 191 14.73 -0.37 -12.52
N LYS A 192 14.64 -1.70 -12.49
CA LYS A 192 13.56 -2.46 -13.17
C LYS A 192 12.22 -2.38 -12.46
N ARG A 193 12.20 -2.37 -11.13
CA ARG A 193 10.98 -2.49 -10.31
C ARG A 193 10.58 -1.18 -9.63
N LEU A 194 11.48 -0.19 -9.56
CA LEU A 194 11.19 1.12 -8.97
C LEU A 194 11.34 2.25 -10.00
N ALA A 195 12.56 2.56 -10.45
CA ALA A 195 12.82 3.77 -11.23
C ALA A 195 12.06 3.80 -12.57
N LYS A 196 12.13 2.71 -13.35
CA LYS A 196 11.43 2.62 -14.64
C LYS A 196 9.90 2.69 -14.48
N PRO A 197 9.24 1.87 -13.63
CA PRO A 197 7.81 2.02 -13.37
C PRO A 197 7.42 3.43 -12.91
N PHE A 198 8.20 4.07 -12.04
CA PHE A 198 7.91 5.41 -11.56
C PHE A 198 7.97 6.46 -12.70
N ALA A 199 8.99 6.41 -13.55
CA ALA A 199 9.11 7.28 -14.71
C ALA A 199 7.99 7.05 -15.74
N GLU A 200 7.61 5.80 -16.01
CA GLU A 200 6.51 5.49 -16.93
C GLU A 200 5.14 5.93 -16.37
N ARG A 201 4.95 5.87 -15.05
CA ARG A 201 3.76 6.42 -14.38
C ARG A 201 3.68 7.94 -14.53
N ALA A 202 4.80 8.66 -14.44
CA ALA A 202 4.86 10.10 -14.70
C ALA A 202 4.49 10.43 -16.16
N LYS A 203 5.03 9.68 -17.13
CA LYS A 203 4.65 9.82 -18.57
C LYS A 203 3.16 9.56 -18.79
N SER A 204 2.62 8.53 -18.14
CA SER A 204 1.19 8.19 -18.20
C SER A 204 0.33 9.35 -17.68
N ARG A 205 0.68 9.97 -16.56
CA ARG A 205 -0.02 11.15 -16.03
C ARG A 205 0.06 12.34 -17.00
N ASN A 206 1.24 12.64 -17.52
CA ASN A 206 1.44 13.75 -18.46
C ASN A 206 0.65 13.56 -19.76
N HIS A 207 0.60 12.34 -20.28
CA HIS A 207 -0.19 12.00 -21.46
C HIS A 207 -1.69 12.27 -21.22
N LEU A 208 -2.23 11.81 -20.10
CA LEU A 208 -3.63 12.02 -19.74
C LEU A 208 -3.96 13.50 -19.45
N ALA A 209 -3.03 14.23 -18.82
CA ALA A 209 -3.17 15.68 -18.62
C ALA A 209 -3.25 16.46 -19.95
N GLY A 210 -2.50 16.01 -20.97
CA GLY A 210 -2.57 16.58 -22.31
C GLY A 210 -3.94 16.44 -23.00
N LEU A 211 -4.82 15.55 -22.52
CA LEU A 211 -6.16 15.36 -23.07
C LEU A 211 -7.18 16.39 -22.56
N VAL A 212 -6.89 17.13 -21.49
CA VAL A 212 -7.89 17.88 -20.70
C VAL A 212 -7.59 19.37 -20.54
N ALA A 213 -6.89 20.01 -21.49
CA ALA A 213 -6.73 21.46 -21.58
C ALA A 213 -6.42 22.21 -20.26
N ASN A 214 -5.58 21.61 -19.40
CA ASN A 214 -5.16 22.12 -18.08
C ASN A 214 -6.23 22.13 -16.98
N GLU A 215 -7.33 21.40 -17.14
CA GLU A 215 -8.25 21.15 -16.03
C GLU A 215 -7.54 20.38 -14.90
N LEU A 216 -7.95 20.66 -13.65
CA LEU A 216 -7.35 20.04 -12.46
C LEU A 216 -7.67 18.55 -12.42
N ILE A 217 -6.62 17.73 -12.47
CA ILE A 217 -6.70 16.29 -12.24
C ILE A 217 -6.50 16.00 -10.76
N ILE A 218 -7.42 15.24 -10.17
CA ILE A 218 -7.41 14.83 -8.77
C ILE A 218 -7.12 13.33 -8.73
N ASP A 219 -6.15 12.91 -7.93
CA ASP A 219 -5.92 11.49 -7.68
C ASP A 219 -7.11 10.87 -6.96
N ALA A 220 -7.54 9.68 -7.39
CA ALA A 220 -8.63 8.98 -6.74
C ALA A 220 -8.28 8.72 -5.26
N HIS A 221 -9.20 9.13 -4.38
CA HIS A 221 -9.18 8.78 -2.97
C HIS A 221 -9.74 7.35 -2.83
N VAL A 222 -8.90 6.42 -2.38
CA VAL A 222 -9.20 4.98 -2.39
C VAL A 222 -9.67 4.45 -1.03
N GLY A 223 -9.71 5.32 0.00
CA GLY A 223 -10.38 5.03 1.26
C GLY A 223 -11.86 5.41 1.29
N ASN A 224 -12.48 5.25 2.46
CA ASN A 224 -13.86 5.69 2.74
C ASN A 224 -14.95 5.08 1.83
N LEU A 225 -14.69 3.91 1.22
CA LEU A 225 -15.61 3.22 0.30
C LEU A 225 -16.01 4.09 -0.92
N ASN A 226 -15.16 5.03 -1.31
CA ASN A 226 -15.46 5.96 -2.39
C ASN A 226 -15.80 5.24 -3.71
N THR A 227 -16.77 5.80 -4.43
CA THR A 227 -17.18 5.35 -5.75
C THR A 227 -17.23 6.53 -6.71
N TYR A 228 -16.69 6.32 -7.90
CA TYR A 228 -16.63 7.33 -8.96
C TYR A 228 -17.40 6.84 -10.18
N GLU A 229 -18.34 7.65 -10.65
CA GLU A 229 -19.18 7.35 -11.81
C GLU A 229 -19.07 8.45 -12.86
N GLY A 230 -18.91 8.04 -14.11
CA GLY A 230 -18.78 8.96 -15.22
C GLY A 230 -18.05 8.37 -16.41
N VAL A 231 -17.63 9.25 -17.31
CA VAL A 231 -17.06 8.88 -18.61
C VAL A 231 -15.54 8.79 -18.52
N VAL A 232 -14.97 7.68 -19.00
CA VAL A 232 -13.54 7.53 -19.17
C VAL A 232 -13.06 8.46 -20.28
N VAL A 233 -12.16 9.39 -19.93
CA VAL A 233 -11.54 10.35 -20.85
C VAL A 233 -10.37 9.72 -21.59
N GLY A 234 -9.55 8.95 -20.87
CA GLY A 234 -8.36 8.31 -21.44
C GLY A 234 -7.84 7.18 -20.57
N VAL A 235 -7.11 6.25 -21.20
CA VAL A 235 -6.54 5.08 -20.55
C VAL A 235 -5.10 4.91 -21.00
N THR A 236 -4.24 4.52 -20.08
CA THR A 236 -2.83 4.19 -20.34
C THR A 236 -2.48 2.87 -19.64
N ALA A 237 -1.23 2.44 -19.70
CA ALA A 237 -0.76 1.25 -18.99
C ALA A 237 -0.84 1.35 -17.45
N TYR A 238 -0.89 2.57 -16.89
CA TYR A 238 -0.81 2.77 -15.43
C TYR A 238 -2.01 3.50 -14.84
N HIS A 239 -2.70 4.32 -15.64
CA HIS A 239 -3.79 5.14 -15.15
C HIS A 239 -4.98 5.19 -16.11
N VAL A 240 -6.14 5.44 -15.53
CA VAL A 240 -7.40 5.76 -16.21
C VAL A 240 -7.83 7.13 -15.73
N LEU A 241 -8.12 8.05 -16.65
CA LEU A 241 -8.70 9.35 -16.34
C LEU A 241 -10.20 9.29 -16.56
N GLN A 242 -10.98 9.60 -15.52
CA GLN A 242 -12.45 9.60 -15.56
C GLN A 242 -12.95 11.01 -15.31
N ARG A 243 -13.91 11.48 -16.11
CA ARG A 243 -14.70 12.68 -15.83
C ARG A 243 -15.99 12.25 -15.15
N THR A 244 -16.15 12.63 -13.88
CA THR A 244 -17.32 12.29 -13.07
C THR A 244 -18.54 13.13 -13.45
N GLN A 245 -19.72 12.72 -12.98
CA GLN A 245 -20.98 13.45 -13.20
C GLN A 245 -20.96 14.89 -12.68
N ASP A 246 -20.21 15.18 -11.61
CA ASP A 246 -19.98 16.53 -11.08
C ASP A 246 -18.81 17.26 -11.78
N ASN A 247 -18.43 16.79 -12.96
CA ASN A 247 -17.42 17.37 -13.85
C ASN A 247 -15.99 17.45 -13.26
N LYS A 248 -15.66 16.60 -12.28
CA LYS A 248 -14.30 16.45 -11.78
C LYS A 248 -13.52 15.44 -12.62
N LEU A 249 -12.22 15.68 -12.76
CA LEU A 249 -11.31 14.75 -13.43
C LEU A 249 -10.57 13.92 -12.38
N ILE A 250 -10.91 12.64 -12.31
CA ILE A 250 -10.38 11.69 -11.34
C ILE A 250 -9.40 10.74 -12.04
N LEU A 251 -8.17 10.71 -11.54
CA LEU A 251 -7.13 9.80 -12.01
C LEU A 251 -7.11 8.53 -11.14
N HIS A 252 -7.43 7.41 -11.76
CA HIS A 252 -7.39 6.10 -11.12
C HIS A 252 -6.08 5.41 -11.43
N ASP A 253 -5.46 4.83 -10.42
CA ASP A 253 -4.29 3.96 -10.56
C ASP A 253 -4.73 2.52 -10.87
N LEU A 254 -4.28 1.99 -12.00
CA LEU A 254 -4.60 0.64 -12.46
C LEU A 254 -4.03 -0.46 -11.56
N ALA A 255 -2.99 -0.17 -10.76
CA ALA A 255 -2.48 -1.10 -9.76
C ALA A 255 -3.42 -1.25 -8.54
N ILE A 256 -4.34 -0.30 -8.34
CA ILE A 256 -5.25 -0.23 -7.19
C ILE A 256 -6.69 -0.52 -7.58
N CYS A 257 -7.12 -0.02 -8.74
CA CYS A 257 -8.50 -0.13 -9.19
C CYS A 257 -8.89 -1.61 -9.40
N ALA A 258 -10.19 -1.87 -9.35
CA ALA A 258 -10.75 -3.22 -9.43
C ALA A 258 -10.15 -4.03 -10.60
N PRO A 259 -9.43 -5.13 -10.33
CA PRO A 259 -8.59 -5.83 -11.32
C PRO A 259 -9.39 -6.54 -12.43
N HIS A 260 -10.72 -6.57 -12.31
CA HIS A 260 -11.62 -7.16 -13.30
C HIS A 260 -12.22 -6.12 -14.26
N LEU A 261 -11.92 -4.83 -14.07
CA LEU A 261 -12.40 -3.77 -14.94
C LEU A 261 -11.43 -3.54 -16.08
N VAL A 262 -11.98 -3.51 -17.30
CA VAL A 262 -11.29 -3.05 -18.50
C VAL A 262 -11.93 -1.73 -18.91
N PHE A 263 -11.09 -0.74 -19.21
CA PHE A 263 -11.52 0.62 -19.52
C PHE A 263 -11.18 0.99 -20.96
N PHE A 264 -12.06 1.75 -21.60
CA PHE A 264 -11.84 2.36 -22.92
C PHE A 264 -12.32 3.81 -22.92
N ALA A 265 -11.68 4.68 -23.70
CA ALA A 265 -12.10 6.07 -23.83
C ALA A 265 -13.55 6.17 -24.34
N GLY A 266 -14.34 7.07 -23.75
CA GLY A 266 -15.77 7.24 -24.02
C GLY A 266 -16.69 6.28 -23.26
N GLN A 267 -16.16 5.27 -22.58
CA GLN A 267 -16.95 4.35 -21.77
C GLN A 267 -17.50 5.03 -20.52
N HIS A 268 -18.79 4.86 -20.24
CA HIS A 268 -19.32 5.15 -18.90
C HIS A 268 -18.93 4.00 -17.95
N ALA A 269 -18.27 4.32 -16.85
CA ALA A 269 -17.76 3.35 -15.90
C ALA A 269 -18.10 3.75 -14.45
N THR A 270 -18.15 2.75 -13.57
CA THR A 270 -18.23 2.92 -12.13
C THR A 270 -16.98 2.28 -11.52
N VAL A 271 -16.18 3.07 -10.81
CA VAL A 271 -14.98 2.59 -10.10
C VAL A 271 -15.21 2.74 -8.60
N SER A 272 -15.38 1.61 -7.92
CA SER A 272 -15.59 1.54 -6.47
C SER A 272 -14.35 1.04 -5.74
N TYR A 273 -13.96 1.72 -4.67
CA TYR A 273 -12.88 1.33 -3.76
C TYR A 273 -13.46 0.75 -2.46
N ALA A 274 -14.20 -0.35 -2.59
CA ALA A 274 -14.84 -1.01 -1.47
C ALA A 274 -13.96 -2.18 -0.97
N PHE A 275 -12.93 -1.87 -0.19
CA PHE A 275 -12.03 -2.90 0.35
C PHE A 275 -12.62 -3.58 1.59
N GLY A 276 -12.55 -4.91 1.65
CA GLY A 276 -12.84 -5.69 2.84
C GLY A 276 -11.72 -5.59 3.89
N ALA A 277 -11.93 -6.22 5.05
CA ALA A 277 -10.95 -6.20 6.15
C ALA A 277 -9.57 -6.79 5.77
N ASP A 278 -9.50 -7.64 4.74
CA ASP A 278 -8.25 -8.17 4.19
C ASP A 278 -7.56 -7.22 3.19
N GLY A 279 -8.17 -6.06 2.91
CA GLY A 279 -7.71 -5.07 1.93
C GLY A 279 -7.95 -5.47 0.47
N LYS A 280 -8.72 -6.53 0.20
CA LYS A 280 -9.15 -6.88 -1.16
C LYS A 280 -10.49 -6.24 -1.48
N HIS A 281 -10.77 -6.02 -2.75
CA HIS A 281 -12.09 -5.59 -3.19
C HIS A 281 -13.15 -6.57 -2.68
N LEU A 282 -14.21 -6.03 -2.07
CA LEU A 282 -15.38 -6.82 -1.72
C LEU A 282 -15.95 -7.42 -3.01
N PRO A 283 -16.35 -8.71 -3.00
CA PRO A 283 -17.01 -9.30 -4.15
C PRO A 283 -18.27 -8.49 -4.46
N SER A 284 -18.44 -8.11 -5.73
CA SER A 284 -19.68 -7.50 -6.20
C SER A 284 -20.83 -8.45 -5.89
N LYS A 285 -21.81 -8.03 -5.07
CA LYS A 285 -23.07 -8.76 -4.97
C LYS A 285 -23.66 -8.85 -6.39
N PRO A 286 -24.17 -10.01 -6.85
CA PRO A 286 -24.87 -10.08 -8.12
C PRO A 286 -26.00 -9.04 -8.07
N THR A 287 -25.93 -8.03 -8.93
CA THR A 287 -27.06 -7.14 -9.13
C THR A 287 -28.16 -7.97 -9.77
N GLU A 288 -29.23 -8.25 -9.01
CA GLU A 288 -30.47 -8.71 -9.62
C GLU A 288 -30.86 -7.68 -10.67
N ARG A 289 -30.75 -8.05 -11.94
CA ARG A 289 -31.25 -7.18 -13.02
C ARG A 289 -32.71 -6.90 -12.72
N PRO A 290 -33.18 -5.64 -12.72
CA PRO A 290 -34.59 -5.37 -12.65
C PRO A 290 -35.26 -6.12 -13.80
N ARG A 291 -36.19 -7.02 -13.46
CA ARG A 291 -37.03 -7.71 -14.46
C ARG A 291 -37.73 -6.61 -15.24
N ARG A 292 -37.40 -6.45 -16.52
CA ARG A 292 -38.20 -5.61 -17.41
C ARG A 292 -39.65 -6.10 -17.33
N PRO A 293 -40.65 -5.24 -17.09
CA PRO A 293 -42.02 -5.63 -17.27
C PRO A 293 -42.17 -6.12 -18.71
N ARG A 294 -42.70 -7.33 -18.89
CA ARG A 294 -43.07 -7.84 -20.22
C ARG A 294 -44.26 -6.98 -20.72
N PRO A 295 -44.27 -6.61 -22.01
CA PRO A 295 -45.43 -5.96 -22.62
C PRO A 295 -46.66 -6.88 -22.58
#